data_AF-A0A7X2NY68-F1
#
_entry.id   AF-A0A7X2NY68-F1
#
_cell.length_a   1.000
_cell.length_b   1.000
_cell.length_c   1.000
_cell.angle_alpha   90.00
_cell.angle_beta   90.00
_cell.angle_gamma   90.00
#
_symmetry.space_group_name_H-M   'P 1'
#
loop_
_entity.id
_entity.type
_entity.pdbx_description
1 polymer ?
#
loop_
_entity_poly.entity_id
_entity_poly.type
_entity_poly.pdbx_seq_one_letter_code
_entity_poly.pdbx_strand_id
1 'polypeptide(L)'
;MYRQVIDQARAQAQALLNAAQDPAAAGVRDHAGDMVSRILPALDTLGGQATDFVTSAGAQIDALVAAIGDGAMTPAALAAMHDLGLRAADLQARAQAAQDQVQASRDALSGDVATLTARATELAAQAAGLEARQRELMDKARAIQKRIDTINALMLIPVVGPFIKLGDELASLITDHKSTEETLADTARDLAGIQMQRAQLQAAAAQAAALAQLSSQMASGAQNVATLLALIAGKLQNEQAFASGNSRLMLLTLQASLQQLQSMVS
;
A
#
# COMPACT_ATOMS: atom_id res chain seq x y z
N MET A 1 -4.89 17.95 7.19
CA MET A 1 -4.94 16.96 6.07
C MET A 1 -3.88 15.87 6.22
N TYR A 2 -2.63 16.25 6.54
CA TYR A 2 -1.50 15.32 6.71
C TYR A 2 -1.78 14.19 7.72
N ARG A 3 -2.34 14.52 8.89
CA ARG A 3 -2.67 13.54 9.94
C ARG A 3 -3.75 12.54 9.52
N GLN A 4 -4.76 13.00 8.79
CA GLN A 4 -5.84 12.13 8.30
C GLN A 4 -5.32 11.07 7.32
N VAL A 5 -4.37 11.44 6.44
CA VAL A 5 -3.74 10.50 5.50
C VAL A 5 -2.89 9.47 6.24
N ILE A 6 -2.15 9.88 7.27
CA ILE A 6 -1.35 8.98 8.13
C ILE A 6 -2.26 7.99 8.86
N ASP A 7 -3.37 8.44 9.43
CA ASP A 7 -4.31 7.56 10.14
C ASP A 7 -5.00 6.57 9.19
N GLN A 8 -5.35 7.01 7.97
CA GLN A 8 -5.85 6.11 6.93
C GLN A 8 -4.81 5.08 6.51
N ALA A 9 -3.56 5.49 6.28
CA ALA A 9 -2.47 4.59 5.94
C ALA A 9 -2.20 3.58 7.06
N ARG A 10 -2.27 4.01 8.33
CA ARG A 10 -2.18 3.13 9.51
C ARG A 10 -3.27 2.07 9.51
N ALA A 11 -4.52 2.47 9.34
CA ALA A 11 -5.65 1.54 9.31
C ALA A 11 -5.52 0.52 8.17
N GLN A 12 -5.13 0.99 6.98
CA GLN A 12 -4.92 0.15 5.80
C GLN A 12 -3.77 -0.85 5.99
N ALA A 13 -2.63 -0.39 6.52
CA ALA A 13 -1.47 -1.25 6.78
C ALA A 13 -1.78 -2.29 7.87
N GLN A 14 -2.50 -1.91 8.92
CA GLN A 14 -2.93 -2.84 9.97
C GLN A 14 -3.90 -3.89 9.44
N ALA A 15 -4.82 -3.53 8.54
CA ALA A 15 -5.72 -4.47 7.88
C ALA A 15 -4.94 -5.50 7.03
N LEU A 16 -3.92 -5.04 6.30
CA LEU A 16 -3.04 -5.90 5.50
C LEU A 16 -2.27 -6.91 6.35
N LEU A 17 -1.73 -6.48 7.50
CA LEU A 17 -1.04 -7.36 8.44
C LEU A 17 -1.94 -8.49 8.95
N ASN A 18 -3.24 -8.23 9.12
CA ASN A 18 -4.20 -9.20 9.62
C ASN A 18 -4.78 -10.11 8.52
N ALA A 19 -4.84 -9.64 7.26
CA ALA A 19 -5.55 -10.32 6.18
C ALA A 19 -4.66 -11.26 5.34
N ALA A 20 -3.39 -10.94 5.15
CA ALA A 20 -2.51 -11.66 4.25
C ALA A 20 -1.92 -12.92 4.92
N GLN A 21 -2.65 -14.03 5.01
CA GLN A 21 -2.07 -15.28 5.54
C GLN A 21 -1.30 -16.08 4.48
N ASP A 22 -1.49 -15.79 3.19
CA ASP A 22 -0.81 -16.49 2.10
C ASP A 22 0.72 -16.19 2.10
N PRO A 23 1.59 -17.22 1.97
CA PRO A 23 3.03 -17.03 1.81
C PRO A 23 3.43 -16.10 0.66
N ALA A 24 2.68 -16.11 -0.43
CA ALA A 24 2.91 -15.23 -1.58
C ALA A 24 2.66 -13.75 -1.26
N ALA A 25 1.93 -13.45 -0.19
CA ALA A 25 1.69 -12.10 0.33
C ALA A 25 2.61 -11.74 1.51
N ALA A 26 3.69 -12.50 1.76
CA ALA A 26 4.68 -12.19 2.80
C ALA A 26 5.35 -10.83 2.58
N GLY A 27 5.78 -10.52 1.35
CA GLY A 27 6.41 -9.22 1.03
C GLY A 27 5.51 -8.03 1.36
N VAL A 28 4.22 -8.11 0.98
CA VAL A 28 3.24 -7.07 1.31
C VAL A 28 3.09 -6.88 2.82
N ARG A 29 3.09 -7.97 3.60
CA ARG A 29 3.02 -7.89 5.05
C ARG A 29 4.27 -7.26 5.66
N ASP A 30 5.43 -7.65 5.19
CA ASP A 30 6.70 -7.12 5.70
C ASP A 30 6.78 -5.62 5.43
N HIS A 31 6.44 -5.17 4.22
CA HIS A 31 6.39 -3.75 3.89
C HIS A 31 5.27 -3.00 4.62
N ALA A 32 4.10 -3.62 4.85
CA ALA A 32 3.06 -3.04 5.71
C ALA A 32 3.53 -2.94 7.18
N GLY A 33 4.32 -3.90 7.66
CA GLY A 33 4.94 -3.89 8.98
C GLY A 33 5.98 -2.78 9.12
N ASP A 34 6.85 -2.59 8.12
CA ASP A 34 7.82 -1.48 8.08
C ASP A 34 7.09 -0.12 8.03
N MET A 35 6.00 -0.03 7.27
CA MET A 35 5.14 1.16 7.25
C MET A 35 4.64 1.54 8.65
N VAL A 36 4.10 0.58 9.40
CA VAL A 36 3.55 0.80 10.75
C VAL A 36 4.64 1.07 11.79
N SER A 37 5.74 0.32 11.74
CA SER A 37 6.77 0.36 12.78
C SER A 37 7.79 1.48 12.61
N ARG A 38 8.00 1.96 11.39
CA ARG A 38 9.08 2.91 11.07
C ARG A 38 8.59 4.16 10.35
N ILE A 39 7.84 4.01 9.26
CA ILE A 39 7.52 5.14 8.37
C ILE A 39 6.47 6.06 8.99
N LEU A 40 5.33 5.52 9.42
CA LEU A 40 4.26 6.33 10.01
C LEU A 40 4.72 7.04 11.31
N PRO A 41 5.47 6.40 12.23
CA PRO A 41 6.05 7.11 13.38
C PRO A 41 7.00 8.25 13.00
N ALA A 42 7.80 8.09 11.93
CA ALA A 42 8.68 9.15 11.45
C ALA A 42 7.88 10.34 10.90
N LEU A 43 6.79 10.09 10.16
CA LEU A 43 5.89 11.13 9.67
C LEU A 43 5.13 11.84 10.81
N ASP A 44 4.66 11.10 11.82
CA ASP A 44 4.05 11.69 13.02
C ASP A 44 5.04 12.58 13.77
N THR A 45 6.28 12.11 13.93
CA THR A 45 7.36 12.87 14.56
C THR A 45 7.66 14.15 13.78
N LEU A 46 7.70 14.08 12.45
CA LEU A 46 7.88 15.25 11.60
C LEU A 46 6.73 16.25 11.75
N GLY A 47 5.48 15.78 11.76
CA GLY A 47 4.31 16.63 11.95
C GLY A 47 4.32 17.35 13.31
N GLY A 48 4.70 16.65 14.38
CA GLY A 48 4.89 17.22 15.71
C GLY A 48 6.00 18.27 15.72
N GLN A 49 7.19 17.93 15.23
CA GLN A 49 8.34 18.85 15.17
C GLN A 49 8.05 20.10 14.32
N ALA A 50 7.31 19.96 13.22
CA ALA A 50 6.88 21.09 12.41
C ALA A 50 5.86 21.99 13.13
N THR A 51 4.93 21.40 13.87
CA THR A 51 3.95 22.16 14.68
C THR A 51 4.66 22.94 15.80
N ASP A 52 5.61 22.30 16.49
CA ASP A 52 6.41 22.94 17.55
C ASP A 52 7.31 24.04 16.98
N PHE A 53 7.90 23.80 15.80
CA PHE A 53 8.67 24.80 15.08
C PHE A 53 7.81 26.01 14.72
N VAL A 54 6.65 25.81 14.09
CA VAL A 54 5.73 26.90 13.73
C VAL A 54 5.31 27.71 14.95
N THR A 55 4.96 27.05 16.05
CA THR A 55 4.52 27.70 17.28
C THR A 55 5.65 28.54 17.89
N SER A 56 6.84 27.96 18.03
CA SER A 56 8.00 28.66 18.62
C SER A 56 8.55 29.77 17.72
N ALA A 57 8.66 29.53 16.41
CA ALA A 57 9.12 30.52 15.43
C ALA A 57 8.11 31.67 15.29
N GLY A 58 6.81 31.37 15.29
CA GLY A 58 5.74 32.38 15.25
C GLY A 58 5.84 33.34 16.44
N ALA A 59 5.91 32.80 17.67
CA ALA A 59 6.05 33.62 18.86
C ALA A 59 7.33 34.49 18.86
N GLN A 60 8.45 33.95 18.37
CA GLN A 60 9.70 34.71 18.25
C GLN A 60 9.58 35.83 17.20
N ILE A 61 8.97 35.55 16.04
CA ILE A 61 8.77 36.56 14.99
C ILE A 61 7.80 37.64 15.47
N ASP A 62 6.71 37.30 16.17
CA ASP A 62 5.76 38.26 16.74
C ASP A 62 6.47 39.21 17.72
N ALA A 63 7.30 38.67 18.61
CA ALA A 63 8.10 39.46 19.54
C ALA A 63 9.05 40.42 18.81
N LEU A 64 9.66 39.97 17.72
CA LEU A 64 10.56 40.79 16.90
C LEU A 64 9.81 41.88 16.13
N VAL A 65 8.65 41.56 15.54
CA VAL A 65 7.78 42.56 14.88
C VAL A 65 7.38 43.66 15.86
N ALA A 66 7.00 43.29 17.09
CA ALA A 66 6.64 44.24 18.14
C ALA A 66 7.84 45.10 18.61
N ALA A 67 9.04 44.50 18.69
CA ALA A 67 10.25 45.18 19.15
C ALA A 67 10.89 46.12 18.12
N ILE A 68 10.79 45.78 16.82
CA ILE A 68 11.49 46.51 15.75
C ILE A 68 10.71 47.76 15.30
N GLY A 69 9.37 47.74 15.33
CA GLY A 69 8.57 48.81 14.70
C GLY A 69 8.96 48.97 13.23
N ASP A 70 9.39 50.17 12.82
CA ASP A 70 9.94 50.45 11.47
C ASP A 70 11.49 50.60 11.46
N GLY A 71 12.16 50.22 12.55
CA GLY A 71 13.61 50.32 12.70
C GLY A 71 14.40 49.15 12.08
N ALA A 72 15.73 49.23 12.13
CA ALA A 72 16.61 48.13 11.75
C ALA A 72 16.65 47.04 12.83
N MET A 73 16.90 45.78 12.43
CA MET A 73 17.12 44.68 13.37
C MET A 73 18.38 44.90 14.22
N THR A 74 18.28 44.56 15.50
CA THR A 74 19.46 44.50 16.38
C THR A 74 20.32 43.26 16.04
N PRO A 75 21.61 43.26 16.38
CA PRO A 75 22.46 42.07 16.21
C PRO A 75 21.91 40.82 16.91
N ALA A 76 21.29 40.98 18.08
CA ALA A 76 20.66 39.87 18.80
C ALA A 76 19.43 39.32 18.05
N ALA A 77 18.64 40.19 17.42
CA ALA A 77 17.50 39.79 16.59
C ALA A 77 17.95 39.04 15.32
N LEU A 78 19.03 39.51 14.67
CA LEU A 78 19.63 38.80 13.52
C LEU A 78 20.14 37.42 13.92
N ALA A 79 20.81 37.30 15.06
CA ALA A 79 21.27 36.01 15.58
C ALA A 79 20.10 35.03 15.86
N ALA A 80 18.98 35.54 16.40
CA ALA A 80 17.78 34.73 16.62
C ALA A 80 17.14 34.26 15.29
N MET A 81 17.12 35.10 14.25
CA MET A 81 16.66 34.70 12.92
C MET A 81 17.58 33.65 12.28
N HIS A 82 18.88 33.80 12.45
CA HIS A 82 19.85 32.83 11.99
C HIS A 82 19.62 31.46 12.65
N ASP A 83 19.42 31.40 13.97
CA ASP A 83 19.08 30.16 14.69
C ASP A 83 17.77 29.52 14.19
N LEU A 84 16.73 30.32 13.98
CA LEU A 84 15.49 29.82 13.36
C LEU A 84 15.73 29.27 11.96
N GLY A 85 16.61 29.89 11.18
CA GLY A 85 16.99 29.44 9.84
C GLY A 85 17.67 28.07 9.87
N LEU A 86 18.56 27.84 10.84
CA LEU A 86 19.20 26.53 11.05
C LEU A 86 18.19 25.47 11.48
N ARG A 87 17.28 25.79 12.39
CA ARG A 87 16.20 24.87 12.82
C ARG A 87 15.25 24.53 11.67
N ALA A 88 14.92 25.49 10.82
CA ALA A 88 14.12 25.25 9.62
C ALA A 88 14.83 24.32 8.63
N ALA A 89 16.15 24.51 8.43
CA ALA A 89 16.96 23.67 7.56
C ALA A 89 17.12 22.23 8.09
N ASP A 90 17.30 22.04 9.40
CA ASP A 90 17.31 20.70 10.02
C ASP A 90 15.96 19.98 9.80
N LEU A 91 14.85 20.69 10.02
CA LEU A 91 13.52 20.14 9.82
C LEU A 91 13.23 19.83 8.35
N GLN A 92 13.73 20.66 7.42
CA GLN A 92 13.68 20.38 5.99
C GLN A 92 14.38 19.06 5.67
N ALA A 93 15.62 18.87 6.17
CA ALA A 93 16.38 17.65 5.92
C ALA A 93 15.64 16.40 6.45
N ARG A 94 15.00 16.51 7.62
CA ARG A 94 14.14 15.44 8.16
C ARG A 94 12.92 15.16 7.30
N ALA A 95 12.26 16.20 6.80
CA ALA A 95 11.12 16.06 5.90
C ALA A 95 11.50 15.34 4.61
N GLN A 96 12.68 15.65 4.07
CA GLN A 96 13.21 15.03 2.85
C GLN A 96 13.60 13.57 3.09
N ALA A 97 14.25 13.26 4.22
CA ALA A 97 14.54 11.88 4.60
C ALA A 97 13.26 11.04 4.82
N ALA A 98 12.22 11.63 5.41
CA ALA A 98 10.93 10.96 5.56
C ALA A 98 10.25 10.70 4.21
N GLN A 99 10.30 11.66 3.29
CA GLN A 99 9.81 11.49 1.92
C GLN A 99 10.53 10.34 1.20
N ASP A 100 11.86 10.27 1.27
CA ASP A 100 12.64 9.21 0.63
C ASP A 100 12.24 7.83 1.16
N GLN A 101 11.99 7.71 2.47
CA GLN A 101 11.50 6.47 3.08
C GLN A 101 10.11 6.08 2.59
N VAL A 102 9.18 7.04 2.50
CA VAL A 102 7.83 6.78 1.97
C VAL A 102 7.89 6.37 0.50
N GLN A 103 8.74 7.01 -0.30
CA GLN A 103 8.90 6.70 -1.71
C GLN A 103 9.49 5.30 -1.92
N ALA A 104 10.53 4.93 -1.17
CA ALA A 104 11.09 3.59 -1.20
C ALA A 104 10.04 2.52 -0.85
N SER A 105 9.23 2.77 0.19
CA SER A 105 8.15 1.85 0.58
C SER A 105 7.07 1.74 -0.48
N ARG A 106 6.70 2.85 -1.14
CA ARG A 106 5.74 2.85 -2.26
C ARG A 106 6.24 1.97 -3.40
N ASP A 107 7.50 2.11 -3.77
CA ASP A 107 8.09 1.37 -4.88
C ASP A 107 8.18 -0.13 -4.55
N ALA A 108 8.51 -0.46 -3.30
CA ALA A 108 8.47 -1.84 -2.80
C ALA A 108 7.06 -2.44 -2.86
N LEU A 109 6.04 -1.74 -2.36
CA LEU A 109 4.64 -2.15 -2.44
C LEU A 109 4.17 -2.33 -3.89
N SER A 110 4.59 -1.44 -4.80
CA SER A 110 4.28 -1.57 -6.22
C SER A 110 4.92 -2.81 -6.85
N GLY A 111 6.15 -3.15 -6.42
CA GLY A 111 6.82 -4.39 -6.81
C GLY A 111 6.06 -5.63 -6.32
N ASP A 112 5.57 -5.62 -5.08
CA ASP A 112 4.78 -6.71 -4.53
C ASP A 112 3.45 -6.89 -5.28
N VAL A 113 2.76 -5.80 -5.60
CA VAL A 113 1.52 -5.83 -6.40
C VAL A 113 1.76 -6.50 -7.75
N ALA A 114 2.88 -6.19 -8.41
CA ALA A 114 3.24 -6.82 -9.68
C ALA A 114 3.48 -8.33 -9.51
N THR A 115 4.22 -8.74 -8.47
CA THR A 115 4.47 -10.14 -8.13
C THR A 115 3.18 -10.91 -7.86
N LEU A 116 2.29 -10.36 -7.02
CA LEU A 116 0.99 -10.96 -6.71
C LEU A 116 0.11 -11.11 -7.96
N THR A 117 0.11 -10.09 -8.83
CA THR A 117 -0.65 -10.11 -10.07
C THR A 117 -0.13 -11.15 -11.06
N ALA A 118 1.20 -11.28 -11.18
CA ALA A 118 1.82 -12.33 -11.99
C ALA A 118 1.43 -13.72 -11.47
N ARG A 119 1.51 -13.94 -10.15
CA ARG A 119 1.12 -15.20 -9.53
C ARG A 119 -0.37 -15.54 -9.72
N ALA A 120 -1.24 -14.54 -9.58
CA ALA A 120 -2.67 -14.71 -9.85
C ALA A 120 -2.94 -15.09 -11.32
N THR A 121 -2.14 -14.59 -12.25
CA THR A 121 -2.21 -14.92 -13.68
C THR A 121 -1.75 -16.34 -13.96
N GLU A 122 -0.66 -16.80 -13.33
CA GLU A 122 -0.20 -18.19 -13.40
C GLU A 122 -1.27 -19.16 -12.89
N LEU A 123 -1.89 -18.85 -11.74
CA LEU A 123 -3.00 -19.65 -11.19
C LEU A 123 -4.22 -19.66 -12.12
N ALA A 124 -4.52 -18.56 -12.80
CA ALA A 124 -5.59 -18.51 -13.79
C ALA A 124 -5.31 -19.46 -14.98
N ALA A 125 -4.07 -19.53 -15.45
CA ALA A 125 -3.66 -20.46 -16.50
C ALA A 125 -3.77 -21.92 -16.04
N GLN A 126 -3.39 -22.23 -14.80
CA GLN A 126 -3.55 -23.56 -14.21
C GLN A 126 -5.02 -23.96 -14.09
N ALA A 127 -5.88 -23.05 -13.62
CA ALA A 127 -7.32 -23.26 -13.56
C ALA A 127 -7.91 -23.59 -14.93
N ALA A 128 -7.55 -22.84 -15.98
CA ALA A 128 -8.02 -23.12 -17.35
C ALA A 128 -7.60 -24.51 -17.84
N GLY A 129 -6.38 -24.96 -17.51
CA GLY A 129 -5.92 -26.32 -17.80
C GLY A 129 -6.72 -27.40 -17.07
N LEU A 130 -7.08 -27.17 -15.80
CA LEU A 130 -7.93 -28.08 -15.03
C LEU A 130 -9.38 -28.09 -15.52
N GLU A 131 -9.94 -26.94 -15.92
CA GLU A 131 -11.27 -26.86 -16.55
C GLU A 131 -11.33 -27.68 -17.84
N ALA A 132 -10.29 -27.59 -18.68
CA ALA A 132 -10.20 -28.38 -19.90
C ALA A 132 -10.17 -29.88 -19.60
N ARG A 133 -9.38 -30.31 -18.60
CA ARG A 133 -9.37 -31.71 -18.14
C ARG A 133 -10.70 -32.14 -17.56
N GLN A 134 -11.37 -31.28 -16.80
CA GLN A 134 -12.69 -31.57 -16.22
C GLN A 134 -13.72 -31.80 -17.34
N ARG A 135 -13.73 -30.97 -18.40
CA ARG A 135 -14.61 -31.16 -19.55
C ARG A 135 -14.33 -32.48 -20.27
N GLU A 136 -13.06 -32.81 -20.49
CA GLU A 136 -12.66 -34.08 -21.10
C GLU A 136 -13.12 -35.28 -20.26
N LEU A 137 -12.98 -35.22 -18.93
CA LEU A 137 -13.46 -36.25 -18.00
C LEU A 137 -14.99 -36.36 -17.99
N MET A 138 -15.73 -35.24 -18.05
CA MET A 138 -17.19 -35.27 -18.17
C MET A 138 -17.65 -35.91 -19.48
N ASP A 139 -16.97 -35.62 -20.59
CA ASP A 139 -17.28 -36.21 -21.88
C ASP A 139 -16.99 -37.72 -21.90
N LYS A 140 -15.88 -38.15 -21.28
CA LYS A 140 -15.57 -39.58 -21.07
C LYS A 140 -16.63 -40.27 -20.21
N ALA A 141 -17.03 -39.67 -19.09
CA ALA A 141 -18.07 -40.21 -18.22
C ALA A 141 -19.42 -40.35 -18.96
N ARG A 142 -19.82 -39.36 -19.76
CA ARG A 142 -21.03 -39.43 -20.61
C ARG A 142 -20.93 -40.53 -21.67
N ALA A 143 -19.76 -40.74 -22.26
CA ALA A 143 -19.54 -41.80 -23.24
C ALA A 143 -19.66 -43.19 -22.61
N ILE A 144 -19.13 -43.36 -21.39
CA ILE A 144 -19.28 -44.59 -20.60
C ILE A 144 -20.75 -44.83 -20.25
N GLN A 145 -21.47 -43.80 -19.78
CA GLN A 145 -22.91 -43.88 -19.49
C GLN A 145 -23.71 -44.31 -20.72
N LYS A 146 -23.47 -43.70 -21.89
CA LYS A 146 -24.13 -44.10 -23.14
C LYS A 146 -23.84 -45.55 -23.52
N ARG A 147 -22.61 -46.03 -23.31
CA ARG A 147 -22.26 -47.44 -23.57
C ARG A 147 -23.03 -48.38 -22.65
N ILE A 148 -23.15 -48.04 -21.37
CA ILE A 148 -23.95 -48.80 -20.40
C ILE A 148 -25.43 -48.83 -20.83
N ASP A 149 -26.00 -47.68 -21.20
CA ASP A 149 -27.38 -47.60 -21.67
C ASP A 149 -27.61 -48.42 -22.95
N THR A 150 -26.64 -48.41 -23.86
CA THR A 150 -26.69 -49.20 -25.11
C THR A 150 -26.63 -50.70 -24.82
N ILE A 151 -25.77 -51.13 -23.89
CA ILE A 151 -25.69 -52.52 -23.43
C ILE A 151 -27.01 -52.94 -22.75
N ASN A 152 -27.57 -52.10 -21.89
CA ASN A 152 -28.87 -52.35 -21.26
C ASN A 152 -30.00 -52.46 -22.29
N ALA A 153 -30.00 -51.61 -23.32
CA ALA A 153 -30.96 -51.66 -24.41
C ALA A 153 -30.82 -52.94 -25.28
N LEU A 154 -29.59 -53.42 -25.49
CA LEU A 154 -29.30 -54.66 -26.24
C LEU A 154 -29.58 -55.93 -25.43
N MET A 155 -29.44 -55.90 -24.10
CA MET A 155 -29.63 -57.07 -23.24
C MET A 155 -31.09 -57.31 -22.81
N LEU A 156 -32.05 -56.42 -23.14
CA LEU A 156 -33.47 -56.58 -22.77
C LEU A 156 -33.71 -56.75 -21.25
N ILE A 157 -32.76 -56.29 -20.43
CA ILE A 157 -32.83 -56.31 -18.97
C ILE A 157 -32.88 -54.85 -18.49
N PRO A 158 -33.95 -54.39 -17.82
CA PRO A 158 -34.02 -53.05 -17.27
C PRO A 158 -33.17 -52.99 -15.99
N VAL A 159 -31.88 -52.68 -16.14
CA VAL A 159 -30.98 -52.50 -14.99
C VAL A 159 -31.08 -51.06 -14.51
N VAL A 160 -31.99 -50.80 -13.57
CA VAL A 160 -32.14 -49.50 -12.89
C VAL A 160 -31.24 -49.48 -11.65
N GLY A 161 -30.02 -48.96 -11.80
CA GLY A 161 -28.98 -48.80 -10.76
C GLY A 161 -28.36 -50.12 -10.25
N PRO A 162 -27.30 -50.15 -9.41
CA PRO A 162 -26.15 -49.26 -9.20
C PRO A 162 -24.90 -49.79 -9.95
N PHE A 163 -25.03 -50.27 -11.19
CA PHE A 163 -23.94 -50.88 -11.96
C PHE A 163 -23.04 -49.90 -12.72
N ILE A 164 -23.31 -48.59 -12.68
CA ILE A 164 -22.38 -47.57 -13.21
C ILE A 164 -21.02 -47.72 -12.49
N LYS A 165 -21.04 -47.96 -11.18
CA LYS A 165 -19.82 -48.29 -10.41
C LYS A 165 -19.12 -49.55 -10.90
N LEU A 166 -19.85 -50.62 -11.26
CA LEU A 166 -19.23 -51.88 -11.70
C LEU A 166 -18.61 -51.79 -13.10
N GLY A 167 -19.23 -51.03 -14.02
CA GLY A 167 -18.66 -50.76 -15.35
C GLY A 167 -17.42 -49.87 -15.28
N ASP A 168 -17.45 -48.85 -14.41
CA ASP A 168 -16.31 -47.97 -14.15
C ASP A 168 -15.21 -48.67 -13.33
N GLU A 169 -15.54 -49.54 -12.37
CA GLU A 169 -14.59 -50.35 -11.60
C GLU A 169 -13.85 -51.35 -12.50
N LEU A 170 -14.53 -52.01 -13.43
CA LEU A 170 -13.92 -52.93 -14.39
C LEU A 170 -12.99 -52.23 -15.40
N ALA A 171 -13.29 -50.97 -15.78
CA ALA A 171 -12.41 -50.15 -16.60
C ALA A 171 -11.23 -49.56 -15.80
N SER A 172 -11.45 -49.18 -14.54
CA SER A 172 -10.42 -48.67 -13.62
C SER A 172 -9.42 -49.74 -13.18
N LEU A 173 -9.82 -51.02 -13.14
CA LEU A 173 -8.95 -52.18 -12.91
C LEU A 173 -7.88 -52.38 -13.99
N ILE A 174 -8.03 -51.76 -15.16
CA ILE A 174 -7.13 -51.95 -16.30
C ILE A 174 -6.03 -50.88 -16.39
N THR A 175 -6.17 -49.72 -15.72
CA THR A 175 -5.19 -48.63 -15.99
C THR A 175 -4.77 -47.75 -14.82
N ASP A 176 -5.58 -47.49 -13.80
CA ASP A 176 -5.16 -46.73 -12.60
C ASP A 176 -6.32 -46.77 -11.58
N HIS A 177 -6.04 -47.13 -10.32
CA HIS A 177 -7.01 -47.50 -9.27
C HIS A 177 -7.95 -46.36 -8.75
N LYS A 178 -8.50 -45.49 -9.62
CA LYS A 178 -9.51 -44.48 -9.26
C LYS A 178 -10.65 -44.45 -10.29
N SER A 179 -11.89 -44.28 -9.83
CA SER A 179 -13.01 -44.11 -10.75
C SER A 179 -12.96 -42.74 -11.45
N THR A 180 -13.62 -42.64 -12.60
CA THR A 180 -13.70 -41.39 -13.38
C THR A 180 -14.41 -40.30 -12.56
N GLU A 181 -15.38 -40.69 -11.73
CA GLU A 181 -16.09 -39.81 -10.78
C GLU A 181 -15.18 -39.28 -9.67
N GLU A 182 -14.31 -40.12 -9.11
CA GLU A 182 -13.39 -39.71 -8.04
C GLU A 182 -12.35 -38.72 -8.57
N THR A 183 -11.84 -38.96 -9.78
CA THR A 183 -10.91 -38.04 -10.47
C THR A 183 -11.59 -36.70 -10.82
N LEU A 184 -12.87 -36.73 -11.22
CA LEU A 184 -13.66 -35.52 -11.48
C LEU A 184 -13.88 -34.71 -10.18
N ALA A 185 -14.21 -35.38 -9.07
CA ALA A 185 -14.42 -34.75 -7.78
C ALA A 185 -13.13 -34.14 -7.21
N ASP A 186 -11.99 -34.82 -7.34
CA ASP A 186 -10.67 -34.29 -6.97
C ASP A 186 -10.33 -33.05 -7.82
N THR A 187 -10.50 -33.12 -9.14
CA THR A 187 -10.26 -31.98 -10.05
C THR A 187 -11.15 -30.77 -9.72
N ALA A 188 -12.41 -31.00 -9.34
CA ALA A 188 -13.34 -29.93 -8.94
C ALA A 188 -12.91 -29.28 -7.62
N ARG A 189 -12.42 -30.05 -6.63
CA ARG A 189 -11.87 -29.52 -5.38
C ARG A 189 -10.61 -28.70 -5.63
N ASP A 190 -9.71 -29.19 -6.48
CA ASP A 190 -8.48 -28.49 -6.83
C ASP A 190 -8.77 -27.14 -7.52
N LEU A 191 -9.75 -27.13 -8.43
CA LEU A 191 -10.19 -25.92 -9.11
C LEU A 191 -10.81 -24.90 -8.14
N ALA A 192 -11.65 -25.35 -7.21
CA ALA A 192 -12.21 -24.47 -6.17
C ALA A 192 -11.10 -23.89 -5.27
N GLY A 193 -10.09 -24.70 -4.91
CA GLY A 193 -8.92 -24.25 -4.16
C GLY A 193 -8.12 -23.18 -4.89
N ILE A 194 -7.83 -23.38 -6.18
CA ILE A 194 -7.10 -22.41 -7.01
C ILE A 194 -7.90 -21.12 -7.19
N GLN A 195 -9.22 -21.21 -7.39
CA GLN A 195 -10.07 -20.02 -7.50
C GLN A 195 -10.09 -19.21 -6.20
N MET A 196 -10.21 -19.87 -5.06
CA MET A 196 -10.16 -19.22 -3.75
C MET A 196 -8.79 -18.56 -3.51
N GLN A 197 -7.69 -19.26 -3.81
CA GLN A 197 -6.35 -18.70 -3.66
C GLN A 197 -6.14 -17.50 -4.57
N ARG A 198 -6.59 -17.56 -5.84
CA ARG A 198 -6.51 -16.43 -6.76
C ARG A 198 -7.30 -15.22 -6.25
N ALA A 199 -8.50 -15.42 -5.71
CA ALA A 199 -9.30 -14.35 -5.13
C ALA A 199 -8.57 -13.67 -3.95
N GLN A 200 -7.91 -14.46 -3.09
CA GLN A 200 -7.10 -13.93 -1.99
C GLN A 200 -5.91 -13.10 -2.47
N LEU A 201 -5.16 -13.58 -3.48
CA LEU A 201 -4.03 -12.83 -4.05
C LEU A 201 -4.48 -11.52 -4.71
N GLN A 202 -5.60 -11.53 -5.43
CA GLN A 202 -6.16 -10.33 -6.04
C GLN A 202 -6.61 -9.32 -4.99
N ALA A 203 -7.22 -9.78 -3.88
CA ALA A 203 -7.60 -8.93 -2.77
C ALA A 203 -6.36 -8.31 -2.09
N ALA A 204 -5.31 -9.09 -1.86
CA ALA A 204 -4.05 -8.61 -1.30
C ALA A 204 -3.38 -7.57 -2.22
N ALA A 205 -3.35 -7.82 -3.54
CA ALA A 205 -2.82 -6.88 -4.52
C ALA A 205 -3.61 -5.55 -4.54
N ALA A 206 -4.94 -5.61 -4.49
CA ALA A 206 -5.78 -4.41 -4.43
C ALA A 206 -5.54 -3.59 -3.15
N GLN A 207 -5.39 -4.25 -2.00
CA GLN A 207 -5.09 -3.58 -0.73
C GLN A 207 -3.69 -2.97 -0.72
N ALA A 208 -2.69 -3.66 -1.26
CA ALA A 208 -1.33 -3.15 -1.39
C ALA A 208 -1.26 -1.94 -2.34
N ALA A 209 -2.00 -1.98 -3.46
CA ALA A 209 -2.12 -0.84 -4.38
C ALA A 209 -2.77 0.38 -3.70
N ALA A 210 -3.81 0.17 -2.89
CA ALA A 210 -4.43 1.24 -2.11
C ALA A 210 -3.45 1.85 -1.09
N LEU A 211 -2.66 1.03 -0.41
CA LEU A 211 -1.61 1.51 0.51
C LEU A 211 -0.50 2.27 -0.23
N ALA A 212 -0.10 1.81 -1.42
CA ALA A 212 0.86 2.53 -2.27
C ALA A 212 0.31 3.90 -2.71
N GLN A 213 -0.98 4.00 -3.01
CA GLN A 213 -1.62 5.28 -3.35
C GLN A 213 -1.63 6.25 -2.16
N LEU A 214 -1.94 5.77 -0.95
CA LEU A 214 -1.83 6.56 0.28
C LEU A 214 -0.38 7.00 0.53
N SER A 215 0.59 6.13 0.27
CA SER A 215 2.02 6.44 0.37
C SER A 215 2.42 7.57 -0.59
N SER A 216 1.88 7.59 -1.80
CA SER A 216 2.10 8.71 -2.74
C SER A 216 1.59 10.05 -2.20
N GLN A 217 0.44 10.04 -1.53
CA GLN A 217 -0.12 11.24 -0.90
C GLN A 217 0.74 11.70 0.30
N MET A 218 1.23 10.76 1.11
CA MET A 218 2.15 11.05 2.22
C MET A 218 3.47 11.63 1.74
N ALA A 219 4.07 11.05 0.69
CA ALA A 219 5.32 11.54 0.09
C ALA A 219 5.14 12.97 -0.45
N SER A 220 4.02 13.23 -1.13
CA SER A 220 3.68 14.58 -1.62
C SER A 220 3.52 15.58 -0.47
N GLY A 221 2.88 15.16 0.64
CA GLY A 221 2.75 15.96 1.85
C GLY A 221 4.12 16.31 2.46
N ALA A 222 5.00 15.33 2.62
CA ALA A 222 6.35 15.52 3.13
C ALA A 222 7.20 16.44 2.22
N GLN A 223 7.13 16.27 0.90
CA GLN A 223 7.79 17.14 -0.07
C GLN A 223 7.31 18.58 0.03
N ASN A 224 6.00 18.81 0.16
CA ASN A 224 5.45 20.15 0.30
C ASN A 224 5.94 20.82 1.59
N VAL A 225 5.99 20.06 2.71
CA VAL A 225 6.55 20.53 3.98
C VAL A 225 8.04 20.89 3.83
N ALA A 226 8.84 20.01 3.21
CA ALA A 226 10.25 20.25 2.94
C ALA A 226 10.46 21.52 2.09
N THR A 227 9.65 21.70 1.06
CA THR A 227 9.72 22.86 0.15
C THR A 227 9.42 24.17 0.87
N LEU A 228 8.40 24.20 1.74
CA LEU A 228 8.10 25.39 2.54
C LEU A 228 9.16 25.68 3.60
N LEU A 229 9.72 24.64 4.24
CA LEU A 229 10.80 24.80 5.19
C LEU A 229 12.08 25.34 4.53
N ALA A 230 12.40 24.87 3.32
CA ALA A 230 13.50 25.42 2.52
C ALA A 230 13.28 26.91 2.21
N LEU A 231 12.05 27.31 1.88
CA LEU A 231 11.70 28.70 1.63
C LEU A 231 11.78 29.56 2.91
N ILE A 232 11.34 29.03 4.05
CA ILE A 232 11.45 29.71 5.36
C ILE A 232 12.93 29.87 5.74
N ALA A 233 13.74 28.80 5.61
CA ALA A 233 15.17 28.82 5.88
C ALA A 233 15.89 29.84 4.99
N GLY A 234 15.61 29.84 3.68
CA GLY A 234 16.20 30.79 2.73
C GLY A 234 15.83 32.25 3.03
N LYS A 235 14.59 32.51 3.47
CA LYS A 235 14.18 33.85 3.92
C LYS A 235 14.91 34.27 5.20
N LEU A 236 15.04 33.37 6.17
CA LEU A 236 15.71 33.64 7.46
C LEU A 236 17.21 33.86 7.31
N GLN A 237 17.85 33.20 6.34
CA GLN A 237 19.28 33.34 6.05
C GLN A 237 19.62 34.59 5.20
N ASN A 238 18.61 35.33 4.71
CA ASN A 238 18.83 36.53 3.91
C ASN A 238 19.09 37.76 4.80
N GLU A 239 20.25 37.76 5.46
CA GLU A 239 20.67 38.80 6.43
C GLU A 239 20.73 40.20 5.81
N GLN A 240 21.08 40.32 4.54
CA GLN A 240 21.14 41.61 3.82
C GLN A 240 19.76 42.27 3.73
N ALA A 241 18.71 41.49 3.51
CA ALA A 241 17.36 42.00 3.40
C ALA A 241 16.82 42.48 4.76
N PHE A 242 17.22 41.84 5.88
CA PHE A 242 16.94 42.33 7.23
C PHE A 242 17.73 43.57 7.62
N ALA A 243 18.93 43.76 7.08
CA ALA A 243 19.77 44.94 7.33
C ALA A 243 19.32 46.19 6.53
N SER A 244 18.59 46.01 5.42
CA SER A 244 18.22 47.08 4.48
C SER A 244 17.04 47.98 4.90
N GLY A 245 16.51 47.84 6.12
CA GLY A 245 15.36 48.62 6.62
C GLY A 245 13.97 48.06 6.24
N ASN A 246 13.90 46.97 5.47
CA ASN A 246 12.66 46.26 5.12
C ASN A 246 12.34 45.08 6.07
N SER A 247 12.94 45.07 7.26
CA SER A 247 12.90 43.95 8.20
C SER A 247 11.47 43.56 8.60
N ARG A 248 10.60 44.56 8.80
CA ARG A 248 9.19 44.34 9.15
C ARG A 248 8.41 43.61 8.07
N LEU A 249 8.55 44.02 6.81
CA LEU A 249 7.88 43.35 5.68
C LEU A 249 8.36 41.90 5.55
N MET A 250 9.66 41.65 5.72
CA MET A 250 10.16 40.27 5.72
C MET A 250 9.58 39.41 6.84
N LEU A 251 9.52 39.92 8.07
CA LEU A 251 8.93 39.20 9.20
C LEU A 251 7.44 38.88 8.96
N LEU A 252 6.68 39.81 8.37
CA LEU A 252 5.28 39.56 7.99
C LEU A 252 5.18 38.46 6.91
N THR A 253 6.08 38.47 5.91
CA THR A 253 6.09 37.38 4.91
C THR A 253 6.54 36.03 5.49
N LEU A 254 7.31 36.03 6.56
CA LEU A 254 7.70 34.82 7.30
C LEU A 254 6.51 34.29 8.12
N GLN A 255 5.76 35.15 8.80
CA GLN A 255 4.51 34.77 9.48
C GLN A 255 3.54 34.11 8.52
N ALA A 256 3.33 34.67 7.32
CA ALA A 256 2.46 34.08 6.32
C ALA A 256 2.94 32.67 5.89
N SER A 257 4.26 32.49 5.71
CA SER A 257 4.83 31.16 5.40
C SER A 257 4.69 30.17 6.55
N LEU A 258 4.82 30.62 7.81
CA LEU A 258 4.59 29.78 8.98
C LEU A 258 3.12 29.38 9.15
N GLN A 259 2.19 30.29 8.89
CA GLN A 259 0.75 29.98 8.87
C GLN A 259 0.41 28.95 7.79
N GLN A 260 1.02 29.08 6.60
CA GLN A 260 0.87 28.09 5.54
C GLN A 260 1.41 26.72 5.97
N LEU A 261 2.60 26.68 6.57
CA LEU A 261 3.17 25.45 7.11
C LEU A 261 2.26 24.83 8.18
N GLN A 262 1.70 25.65 9.08
CA GLN A 262 0.74 25.23 10.10
C GLN A 262 -0.47 24.50 9.49
N SER A 263 -1.06 25.11 8.46
CA SER A 263 -2.26 24.58 7.80
C SER A 263 -2.04 23.23 7.14
N MET A 264 -0.79 22.92 6.77
CA MET A 264 -0.43 21.66 6.13
C MET A 264 -0.23 20.54 7.15
N VAL A 265 0.35 20.85 8.30
CA VAL A 265 0.67 19.85 9.34
C VAL A 265 -0.48 19.60 10.31
N SER A 266 -1.43 20.53 10.41
CA SER A 266 -2.74 20.34 11.06
C SER A 266 -3.67 19.41 10.27
#